data_AF-A0A6J5ECG4-F1
#
_entry.id   AF-A0A6J5ECG4-F1
#
_cell.length_a   1.000
_cell.length_b   1.000
_cell.length_c   1.000
_cell.angle_alpha   90.00
_cell.angle_beta   90.00
_cell.angle_gamma   90.00
#
_symmetry.space_group_name_H-M   'P 1'
#
loop_
_entity.id
_entity.type
_entity.pdbx_description
1 polymer ?
#
loop_
_entity_poly.entity_id
_entity_poly.type
_entity_poly.pdbx_seq_one_letter_code
_entity_poly.pdbx_strand_id
1 'polypeptide(L)'
;MGTGLAIISGVTGYPFVAVKSKGNSDERAGMMRALGAEVVPVDQLPDSVSGQVSGGDLELVDREAQLIVAERGVFRADQFHRDGNWLEFYRTTGPEIWAASDGCIDGGVDFTGSAGTFAGVIKVLKERNSAIRCCVVEPVGAAPLAGQPVTRPEHPIQGGGNSVGDLPFLTGVYVGLSASRGVTKRCGSHANSRGRKGSSAVYR
;
A
#
# COMPACT_ATOMS: atom_id res chain seq x y z
N MET A 1 -5.86 7.67 -0.40
CA MET A 1 -5.66 8.93 0.35
C MET A 1 -6.42 10.12 -0.24
N GLY A 2 -6.19 10.52 -1.51
CA GLY A 2 -6.69 11.81 -2.06
C GLY A 2 -8.18 12.12 -1.83
N THR A 3 -9.09 11.16 -2.06
CA THR A 3 -10.53 11.36 -1.80
C THR A 3 -10.85 11.63 -0.34
N GLY A 4 -10.24 10.89 0.60
CA GLY A 4 -10.47 11.11 2.02
C GLY A 4 -10.00 12.49 2.47
N LEU A 5 -8.87 12.95 1.95
CA LEU A 5 -8.38 14.32 2.17
C LEU A 5 -9.32 15.36 1.57
N ALA A 6 -9.87 15.14 0.37
CA ALA A 6 -10.85 16.04 -0.22
C ALA A 6 -12.13 16.14 0.64
N ILE A 7 -12.64 15.02 1.16
CA ILE A 7 -13.80 14.99 2.04
C ILE A 7 -13.54 15.80 3.31
N ILE A 8 -12.47 15.50 4.06
CA ILE A 8 -12.21 16.19 5.32
C ILE A 8 -11.92 17.68 5.10
N SER A 9 -11.25 18.02 4.01
CA SER A 9 -10.96 19.41 3.62
C SER A 9 -12.25 20.18 3.32
N GLY A 10 -13.19 19.58 2.59
CA GLY A 10 -14.52 20.17 2.37
C GLY A 10 -15.31 20.38 3.67
N VAL A 11 -15.20 19.46 4.63
CA VAL A 11 -15.86 19.59 5.95
C VAL A 11 -15.21 20.64 6.84
N THR A 12 -13.88 20.72 6.83
CA THR A 12 -13.10 21.60 7.72
C THR A 12 -12.85 22.98 7.14
N GLY A 13 -13.13 23.18 5.86
CA GLY A 13 -12.88 24.43 5.14
C GLY A 13 -11.42 24.65 4.75
N TYR A 14 -10.54 23.66 4.91
CA TYR A 14 -9.17 23.74 4.43
C TYR A 14 -9.12 23.54 2.90
N PRO A 15 -8.46 24.42 2.13
CA PRO A 15 -8.24 24.16 0.71
C PRO A 15 -7.36 22.91 0.51
N PHE A 16 -7.71 22.08 -0.47
CA PHE A 16 -6.97 20.86 -0.78
C PHE A 16 -6.55 20.81 -2.23
N VAL A 17 -5.26 20.52 -2.45
CA VAL A 17 -4.66 20.29 -3.76
C VAL A 17 -4.27 18.82 -3.87
N ALA A 18 -4.92 18.10 -4.78
CA ALA A 18 -4.63 16.72 -5.11
C ALA A 18 -3.72 16.66 -6.35
N VAL A 19 -2.45 16.35 -6.13
CA VAL A 19 -1.49 16.06 -7.20
C VAL A 19 -1.56 14.58 -7.54
N LYS A 20 -1.79 14.24 -8.81
CA LYS A 20 -1.93 12.84 -9.25
C LYS A 20 -1.32 12.61 -10.62
N SER A 21 -0.99 11.35 -10.93
CA SER A 21 -0.62 10.96 -12.29
C SER A 21 -1.84 10.98 -13.23
N LYS A 22 -1.64 11.34 -14.50
CA LYS A 22 -2.63 11.15 -15.57
C LYS A 22 -2.98 9.67 -15.79
N GLY A 23 -2.12 8.73 -15.37
CA GLY A 23 -2.43 7.29 -15.36
C GLY A 23 -3.51 6.89 -14.35
N ASN A 24 -3.83 7.75 -13.36
CA ASN A 24 -4.95 7.49 -12.46
C ASN A 24 -6.30 7.84 -13.12
N SER A 25 -7.32 7.03 -12.83
CA SER A 25 -8.69 7.16 -13.34
C SER A 25 -9.26 8.59 -13.29
N ASP A 26 -9.95 9.01 -14.34
CA ASP A 26 -10.62 10.32 -14.39
C ASP A 26 -11.82 10.40 -13.46
N GLU A 27 -12.48 9.28 -13.16
CA GLU A 27 -13.60 9.20 -12.21
C GLU A 27 -13.17 9.66 -10.82
N ARG A 28 -11.98 9.25 -10.36
CA ARG A 28 -11.42 9.73 -9.08
C ARG A 28 -11.08 11.21 -9.13
N ALA A 29 -10.60 11.71 -10.27
CA ALA A 29 -10.32 13.13 -10.46
C ALA A 29 -11.61 13.94 -10.36
N GLY A 30 -12.65 13.52 -11.07
CA GLY A 30 -13.99 14.12 -11.04
C GLY A 30 -14.58 14.12 -9.64
N MET A 31 -14.49 13.01 -8.92
CA MET A 31 -14.95 12.92 -7.54
C MET A 31 -14.23 13.91 -6.62
N MET A 32 -12.88 14.03 -6.70
CA MET A 32 -12.14 14.99 -5.89
C MET A 32 -12.52 16.44 -6.22
N ARG A 33 -12.69 16.79 -7.50
CA ARG A 33 -13.16 18.13 -7.91
C ARG A 33 -14.56 18.43 -7.39
N ALA A 34 -15.48 17.45 -7.46
CA ALA A 34 -16.83 17.59 -6.95
C ALA A 34 -16.86 17.81 -5.42
N LEU A 35 -15.85 17.30 -4.71
CA LEU A 35 -15.63 17.53 -3.28
C LEU A 35 -14.88 18.85 -2.97
N GLY A 36 -14.61 19.69 -3.97
CA GLY A 36 -13.97 20.99 -3.78
C GLY A 36 -12.43 20.99 -3.83
N ALA A 37 -11.81 19.87 -4.22
CA ALA A 37 -10.36 19.81 -4.37
C ALA A 37 -9.89 20.43 -5.70
N GLU A 38 -8.79 21.17 -5.66
CA GLU A 38 -7.98 21.45 -6.84
C GLU A 38 -7.28 20.15 -7.25
N VAL A 39 -7.36 19.75 -8.52
CA VAL A 39 -6.71 18.52 -9.00
C VAL A 39 -5.67 18.88 -10.05
N VAL A 40 -4.41 18.61 -9.74
CA VAL A 40 -3.24 18.86 -10.60
C VAL A 40 -2.82 17.53 -11.24
N PRO A 41 -3.09 17.33 -12.54
CA PRO A 41 -2.66 16.13 -13.26
C PRO A 41 -1.20 16.25 -13.72
N VAL A 42 -0.38 15.26 -13.39
CA VAL A 42 1.03 15.14 -13.80
C VAL A 42 1.14 14.14 -14.94
N ASP A 43 1.89 14.50 -15.99
CA ASP A 43 2.18 13.60 -17.11
C ASP A 43 2.93 12.34 -16.64
N GLN A 44 2.69 11.24 -17.34
CA GLN A 44 3.41 10.00 -17.11
C GLN A 44 4.79 10.06 -17.78
N LEU A 45 5.68 9.13 -17.40
CA LEU A 45 6.92 8.92 -18.14
C LEU A 45 6.62 8.53 -19.61
N PRO A 46 7.51 8.87 -20.56
CA PRO A 46 7.27 8.60 -21.98
C PRO A 46 6.93 7.14 -22.32
N ASP A 47 7.51 6.19 -21.59
CA ASP A 47 7.33 4.75 -21.82
C ASP A 47 6.21 4.14 -20.93
N SER A 48 5.52 4.95 -20.14
CA SER A 48 4.43 4.47 -19.27
C SER A 48 3.19 4.09 -20.06
N VAL A 49 2.50 3.05 -19.59
CA VAL A 49 1.22 2.63 -20.18
C VAL A 49 0.07 3.45 -19.58
N SER A 50 -0.72 4.07 -20.46
CA SER A 50 -1.90 4.84 -20.06
C SER A 50 -2.84 4.01 -19.17
N GLY A 51 -3.32 4.63 -18.09
CA GLY A 51 -4.21 3.99 -17.10
C GLY A 51 -3.50 3.14 -16.04
N GLN A 52 -2.17 3.01 -16.12
CA GLN A 52 -1.33 2.28 -15.17
C GLN A 52 -0.36 3.26 -14.53
N VAL A 53 -0.01 3.07 -13.25
CA VAL A 53 0.88 4.00 -12.54
C VAL A 53 2.09 3.24 -12.02
N SER A 54 3.26 3.59 -12.52
CA SER A 54 4.55 3.03 -12.10
C SER A 54 5.14 3.81 -10.92
N GLY A 55 6.21 3.28 -10.31
CA GLY A 55 7.00 4.01 -9.32
C GLY A 55 7.59 5.31 -9.87
N GLY A 56 8.06 5.30 -11.12
CA GLY A 56 8.58 6.50 -11.77
C GLY A 56 7.52 7.58 -12.02
N ASP A 57 6.27 7.19 -12.32
CA ASP A 57 5.17 8.17 -12.39
C ASP A 57 4.87 8.78 -11.02
N LEU A 58 5.04 8.02 -9.93
CA LEU A 58 4.89 8.53 -8.57
C LEU A 58 6.00 9.50 -8.18
N GLU A 59 7.23 9.31 -8.66
CA GLU A 59 8.33 10.26 -8.46
C GLU A 59 8.05 11.62 -9.14
N LEU A 60 7.44 11.61 -10.33
CA LEU A 60 6.99 12.84 -10.99
C LEU A 60 5.90 13.56 -10.17
N VAL A 61 4.94 12.79 -9.65
CA VAL A 61 3.90 13.33 -8.74
C VAL A 61 4.49 13.88 -7.45
N ASP A 62 5.50 13.20 -6.89
CA ASP A 62 6.21 13.64 -5.69
C ASP A 62 6.91 14.99 -5.93
N ARG A 63 7.65 15.11 -7.04
CA ARG A 63 8.33 16.34 -7.44
C ARG A 63 7.37 17.50 -7.61
N GLU A 64 6.27 17.30 -8.32
CA GLU A 64 5.26 18.35 -8.52
C GLU A 64 4.63 18.79 -7.19
N ALA A 65 4.33 17.83 -6.30
CA ALA A 65 3.82 18.16 -4.97
C ALA A 65 4.83 18.97 -4.14
N GLN A 66 6.13 18.68 -4.25
CA GLN A 66 7.17 19.47 -3.57
C GLN A 66 7.28 20.89 -4.13
N LEU A 67 7.15 21.08 -5.44
CA LEU A 67 7.14 22.40 -6.06
C LEU A 67 5.96 23.24 -5.55
N ILE A 68 4.75 22.67 -5.55
CA ILE A 68 3.55 23.34 -5.03
C ILE A 68 3.72 23.72 -3.55
N VAL A 69 4.34 22.86 -2.75
CA VAL A 69 4.65 23.15 -1.35
C VAL A 69 5.60 24.35 -1.23
N ALA A 70 6.67 24.38 -2.01
CA ALA A 70 7.66 25.46 -2.00
C ALA A 70 7.08 26.79 -2.49
N GLU A 71 6.26 26.75 -3.54
CA GLU A 71 5.64 27.95 -4.14
C GLU A 71 4.52 28.54 -3.29
N ARG A 72 3.67 27.68 -2.72
CA ARG A 72 2.46 28.11 -2.00
C ARG A 72 2.63 28.14 -0.48
N GLY A 73 3.74 27.62 0.05
CA GLY A 73 3.97 27.53 1.49
C GLY A 73 2.97 26.64 2.22
N VAL A 74 2.48 25.57 1.56
CA VAL A 74 1.40 24.72 2.07
C VAL A 74 1.90 23.44 2.72
N PHE A 75 1.06 22.84 3.58
CA PHE A 75 1.34 21.57 4.21
C PHE A 75 1.15 20.39 3.25
N ARG A 76 2.14 19.50 3.18
CA ARG A 76 2.06 18.23 2.45
C ARG A 76 1.66 17.11 3.39
N ALA A 77 0.65 16.29 3.07
CA ALA A 77 0.27 15.14 3.89
C ALA A 77 1.34 14.03 3.92
N ASP A 78 1.89 13.69 2.75
CA ASP A 78 3.01 12.76 2.51
C ASP A 78 2.85 11.35 3.12
N GLN A 79 1.96 10.55 2.51
CA GLN A 79 1.67 9.18 2.98
C GLN A 79 2.86 8.22 2.93
N PHE A 80 3.92 8.49 2.16
CA PHE A 80 5.02 7.53 2.02
C PHE A 80 6.07 7.68 3.13
N HIS A 81 6.14 8.85 3.77
CA HIS A 81 7.19 9.15 4.74
C HIS A 81 6.67 9.52 6.12
N ARG A 82 5.40 9.90 6.27
CA ARG A 82 4.86 10.31 7.57
C ARG A 82 4.40 9.14 8.42
N ASP A 83 4.90 9.10 9.65
CA ASP A 83 4.51 8.14 10.68
C ASP A 83 3.01 8.12 10.95
N GLY A 84 2.32 9.25 10.79
CA GLY A 84 0.87 9.32 10.93
C GLY A 84 0.12 8.32 10.04
N ASN A 85 0.70 7.90 8.92
CA ASN A 85 0.11 6.85 8.08
C ASN A 85 0.04 5.50 8.81
N TRP A 86 1.18 4.94 9.24
CA TRP A 86 1.19 3.60 9.86
C TRP A 86 0.73 3.62 11.33
N LEU A 87 0.98 4.71 12.06
CA LEU A 87 0.60 4.83 13.47
C LEU A 87 -0.91 4.77 13.67
N GLU A 88 -1.68 5.30 12.71
CA GLU A 88 -3.14 5.25 12.80
C GLU A 88 -3.61 3.79 12.80
N PHE A 89 -3.17 2.99 11.83
CA PHE A 89 -3.50 1.56 11.78
C PHE A 89 -2.99 0.77 12.98
N TYR A 90 -1.84 1.15 13.56
CA TYR A 90 -1.34 0.54 14.80
C TYR A 90 -2.24 0.85 16.01
N ARG A 91 -2.78 2.08 16.09
CA ARG A 91 -3.60 2.55 17.21
C ARG A 91 -5.06 2.11 17.12
N THR A 92 -5.59 1.97 15.90
CA THR A 92 -7.03 1.72 15.67
C THR A 92 -7.27 0.39 14.97
N THR A 93 -6.97 0.29 13.68
CA THR A 93 -7.34 -0.88 12.86
C THR A 93 -6.75 -2.20 13.35
N GLY A 94 -5.49 -2.22 13.80
CA GLY A 94 -4.84 -3.42 14.32
C GLY A 94 -5.53 -3.96 15.58
N PRO A 95 -5.73 -3.14 16.64
CA PRO A 95 -6.49 -3.53 17.82
C PRO A 95 -7.93 -3.94 17.52
N GLU A 96 -8.61 -3.25 16.60
CA GLU A 96 -9.97 -3.57 16.17
C GLU A 96 -10.04 -4.97 15.53
N ILE A 97 -9.13 -5.28 14.60
CA ILE A 97 -9.04 -6.61 13.97
C ILE A 97 -8.79 -7.70 15.02
N TRP A 98 -7.87 -7.48 15.95
CA TRP A 98 -7.56 -8.44 17.00
C TRP A 98 -8.77 -8.71 17.90
N ALA A 99 -9.43 -7.65 18.37
CA ALA A 99 -10.61 -7.75 19.22
C ALA A 99 -11.78 -8.42 18.49
N ALA A 100 -12.05 -8.03 17.24
CA ALA A 100 -13.13 -8.61 16.43
C ALA A 100 -12.94 -10.11 16.12
N SER A 101 -11.70 -10.60 16.19
CA SER A 101 -11.36 -12.01 16.01
C SER A 101 -11.36 -12.83 17.30
N ASP A 102 -11.58 -12.23 18.46
CA ASP A 102 -11.35 -12.84 19.77
C ASP A 102 -9.94 -13.46 19.89
N GLY A 103 -8.94 -12.85 19.24
CA GLY A 103 -7.58 -13.36 19.16
C GLY A 103 -7.37 -14.59 18.27
N CYS A 104 -8.37 -15.01 17.50
CA CYS A 104 -8.30 -16.16 16.61
C CYS A 104 -7.77 -15.78 15.22
N ILE A 105 -6.51 -15.32 15.16
CA ILE A 105 -5.83 -14.98 13.90
C ILE A 105 -4.57 -15.84 13.76
N ASP A 106 -4.49 -16.59 12.67
CA ASP A 106 -3.30 -17.37 12.30
C ASP A 106 -2.42 -16.67 11.25
N GLY A 107 -3.00 -15.73 10.51
CA GLY A 107 -2.26 -14.98 9.50
C GLY A 107 -2.97 -13.73 8.96
N GLY A 108 -2.18 -12.87 8.33
CA GLY A 108 -2.62 -11.62 7.72
C GLY A 108 -2.02 -11.43 6.33
N VAL A 109 -2.79 -10.83 5.42
CA VAL A 109 -2.39 -10.59 4.04
C VAL A 109 -2.78 -9.16 3.66
N ASP A 110 -1.88 -8.39 3.04
CA ASP A 110 -2.20 -7.06 2.51
C ASP A 110 -1.63 -6.87 1.09
N PHE A 111 -2.35 -6.09 0.28
CA PHE A 111 -1.88 -5.63 -1.02
C PHE A 111 -1.32 -4.21 -0.85
N THR A 112 0.00 -4.08 -0.89
CA THR A 112 0.66 -2.88 -0.36
C THR A 112 0.78 -1.77 -1.40
N GLY A 113 0.37 -0.56 -0.99
CA GLY A 113 0.70 0.69 -1.67
C GLY A 113 1.77 1.46 -0.92
N SER A 114 1.38 2.39 -0.04
CA SER A 114 2.31 3.06 0.89
C SER A 114 2.72 2.20 2.08
N ALA A 115 2.18 0.98 2.20
CA ALA A 115 2.40 0.01 3.27
C ALA A 115 2.02 0.43 4.70
N GLY A 116 1.38 1.59 4.90
CA GLY A 116 0.95 2.03 6.23
C GLY A 116 0.01 1.04 6.93
N THR A 117 -0.98 0.51 6.20
CA THR A 117 -1.93 -0.51 6.71
C THR A 117 -1.18 -1.75 7.18
N PHE A 118 -0.42 -2.39 6.30
CA PHE A 118 0.38 -3.57 6.63
C PHE A 118 1.29 -3.31 7.84
N ALA A 119 2.08 -2.24 7.81
CA ALA A 119 3.02 -1.93 8.88
C ALA A 119 2.33 -1.80 10.25
N GLY A 120 1.26 -1.00 10.34
CA GLY A 120 0.56 -0.76 11.59
C GLY A 120 -0.18 -1.99 12.11
N VAL A 121 -0.94 -2.67 11.25
CA VAL A 121 -1.73 -3.86 11.65
C VAL A 121 -0.81 -5.01 12.04
N ILE A 122 0.21 -5.32 11.23
CA ILE A 122 1.08 -6.47 11.48
C ILE A 122 1.89 -6.28 12.77
N LYS A 123 2.32 -5.06 13.07
CA LYS A 123 3.02 -4.78 14.33
C LYS A 123 2.16 -5.17 15.54
N VAL A 124 0.88 -4.80 15.54
CA VAL A 124 -0.07 -5.18 16.61
C VAL A 124 -0.24 -6.70 16.67
N LEU A 125 -0.50 -7.35 15.53
CA LEU A 125 -0.70 -8.81 15.51
C LEU A 125 0.54 -9.55 16.03
N LYS A 126 1.74 -9.12 15.65
CA LYS A 126 3.01 -9.72 16.10
C LYS A 126 3.30 -9.49 17.58
N GLU A 127 2.92 -8.34 18.13
CA GLU A 127 3.01 -8.06 19.56
C GLU A 127 2.05 -8.93 20.39
N ARG A 128 0.89 -9.32 19.82
CA ARG A 128 -0.05 -10.24 20.46
C ARG A 128 0.38 -11.70 20.34
N ASN A 129 0.83 -12.10 19.15
CA ASN A 129 1.32 -13.44 18.89
C ASN A 129 2.35 -13.43 17.74
N SER A 130 3.60 -13.67 18.07
CA SER A 130 4.71 -13.65 17.10
C SER A 130 4.63 -14.78 16.06
N ALA A 131 3.86 -15.84 16.31
CA ALA A 131 3.66 -16.98 15.41
C ALA A 131 2.71 -16.69 14.24
N ILE A 132 1.92 -15.61 14.30
CA ILE A 132 1.00 -15.21 13.23
C ILE A 132 1.76 -14.98 11.93
N ARG A 133 1.31 -15.56 10.82
CA ARG A 133 2.00 -15.47 9.53
C ARG A 133 1.49 -14.29 8.71
N CYS A 134 2.37 -13.39 8.33
CA CYS A 134 1.97 -12.19 7.60
C CYS A 134 2.67 -12.13 6.24
N CYS A 135 1.95 -11.82 5.17
CA CYS A 135 2.52 -11.64 3.84
C CYS A 135 1.97 -10.43 3.10
N VAL A 136 2.79 -9.89 2.20
CA VAL A 136 2.35 -8.90 1.22
C VAL A 136 2.04 -9.60 -0.11
N VAL A 137 1.02 -9.11 -0.79
CA VAL A 137 0.70 -9.48 -2.17
C VAL A 137 1.24 -8.40 -3.08
N GLU A 138 1.97 -8.82 -4.11
CA GLU A 138 2.50 -7.93 -5.14
C GLU A 138 2.18 -8.48 -6.54
N PRO A 139 2.03 -7.61 -7.55
CA PRO A 139 1.77 -8.04 -8.91
C PRO A 139 2.98 -8.77 -9.51
N VAL A 140 2.72 -9.71 -10.41
CA VAL A 140 3.78 -10.46 -11.09
C VAL A 140 4.62 -9.52 -11.94
N GLY A 141 5.91 -9.41 -11.62
CA GLY A 141 6.85 -8.52 -12.31
C GLY A 141 6.98 -7.12 -11.67
N ALA A 142 6.19 -6.81 -10.64
CA ALA A 142 6.25 -5.60 -9.82
C ALA A 142 6.30 -5.96 -8.33
N ALA A 143 7.22 -6.86 -7.97
CA ALA A 143 7.31 -7.43 -6.62
C ALA A 143 8.63 -7.12 -5.89
N PRO A 144 8.98 -5.83 -5.72
CA PRO A 144 10.23 -5.45 -5.09
C PRO A 144 10.28 -5.77 -3.58
N LEU A 145 9.15 -5.79 -2.86
CA LEU A 145 9.14 -6.18 -1.45
C LEU A 145 9.46 -7.68 -1.29
N ALA A 146 9.13 -8.49 -2.31
CA ALA A 146 9.56 -9.87 -2.43
C ALA A 146 11.03 -10.07 -2.85
N GLY A 147 11.80 -8.98 -3.01
CA GLY A 147 13.18 -9.01 -3.49
C GLY A 147 13.30 -9.50 -4.93
N GLN A 148 12.21 -9.49 -5.71
CA GLN A 148 12.23 -9.89 -7.10
C GLN A 148 12.60 -8.70 -8.00
N PRO A 149 13.33 -8.94 -9.11
CA PRO A 149 13.55 -7.90 -10.10
C PRO A 149 12.22 -7.36 -10.63
N VAL A 150 12.10 -6.03 -10.68
CA VAL A 150 10.98 -5.37 -11.34
C VAL A 150 11.18 -5.50 -12.84
N THR A 151 10.28 -6.23 -13.49
CA THR A 151 10.29 -6.53 -14.94
C THR A 151 9.06 -5.99 -15.66
N ARG A 152 7.98 -5.71 -14.92
CA ARG A 152 6.74 -5.09 -15.38
C ARG A 152 6.23 -4.17 -14.28
N PRO A 153 6.82 -2.98 -14.12
CA PRO A 153 6.41 -2.02 -13.10
C PRO A 153 4.97 -1.51 -13.32
N GLU A 154 4.51 -1.53 -14.56
CA GLU A 154 3.16 -1.19 -14.95
C GLU A 154 2.17 -2.36 -14.72
N HIS A 155 1.04 -2.05 -14.09
CA HIS A 155 -0.13 -2.92 -14.03
C HIS A 155 -1.42 -2.11 -13.87
N PRO A 156 -2.59 -2.66 -14.22
CA PRO A 156 -3.87 -1.93 -14.15
C PRO A 156 -4.45 -1.81 -12.73
N ILE A 157 -3.94 -2.57 -11.76
CA ILE A 157 -4.44 -2.53 -10.37
C ILE A 157 -4.09 -1.16 -9.77
N GLN A 158 -5.06 -0.48 -9.16
CA GLN A 158 -4.83 0.84 -8.57
C GLN A 158 -4.92 0.77 -7.04
N GLY A 159 -4.03 1.51 -6.37
CA GLY A 159 -4.00 1.62 -4.90
C GLY A 159 -2.87 0.84 -4.23
N GLY A 160 -2.17 -0.02 -4.96
CA GLY A 160 -0.98 -0.75 -4.49
C GLY A 160 -0.21 -1.37 -5.65
N GLY A 161 0.90 -2.06 -5.36
CA GLY A 161 1.76 -2.68 -6.38
C GLY A 161 2.71 -1.72 -7.09
N ASN A 162 2.89 -0.51 -6.54
CA ASN A 162 3.55 0.64 -7.19
C ASN A 162 5.06 0.46 -7.49
N SER A 163 5.61 -0.75 -7.35
CA SER A 163 7.03 -1.07 -7.54
C SER A 163 8.00 -0.25 -6.67
N VAL A 164 7.55 0.18 -5.49
CA VAL A 164 8.40 0.85 -4.50
C VAL A 164 8.98 -0.20 -3.55
N GLY A 165 10.30 -0.38 -3.60
CA GLY A 165 11.00 -1.42 -2.82
C GLY A 165 11.53 -0.96 -1.45
N ASP A 166 11.69 0.35 -1.25
CA ASP A 166 12.16 0.93 0.00
C ASP A 166 11.01 1.74 0.64
N LEU A 167 10.35 1.12 1.62
CA LEU A 167 9.25 1.74 2.36
C LEU A 167 9.66 1.83 3.83
N PRO A 168 9.86 3.05 4.39
CA PRO A 168 10.40 3.24 5.73
C PRO A 168 9.64 2.44 6.81
N PHE A 169 8.31 2.37 6.68
CA PHE A 169 7.42 1.73 7.65
C PHE A 169 7.58 0.20 7.73
N LEU A 170 8.18 -0.44 6.74
CA LEU A 170 8.39 -1.88 6.72
C LEU A 170 9.69 -2.31 7.41
N THR A 171 10.53 -1.36 7.83
CA THR A 171 11.78 -1.67 8.55
C THR A 171 11.46 -2.37 9.87
N GLY A 172 11.98 -3.60 10.05
CA GLY A 172 11.73 -4.42 11.24
C GLY A 172 10.38 -5.15 11.27
N VAL A 173 9.55 -5.02 10.23
CA VAL A 173 8.31 -5.81 10.06
C VAL A 173 8.65 -7.07 9.28
N TYR A 174 8.52 -8.25 9.91
CA TYR A 174 8.79 -9.52 9.22
C TYR A 174 7.72 -9.80 8.17
N VAL A 175 8.12 -9.80 6.90
CA VAL A 175 7.26 -10.15 5.76
C VAL A 175 7.56 -11.58 5.31
N GLY A 176 6.60 -12.49 5.44
CA GLY A 176 6.62 -13.73 4.67
C GLY A 176 6.28 -13.38 3.22
N LEU A 177 7.14 -13.72 2.26
CA LEU A 177 6.95 -13.31 0.87
C LEU A 177 6.24 -14.41 0.07
N SER A 178 5.19 -14.04 -0.68
CA SER A 178 4.55 -14.93 -1.65
C SER A 178 4.28 -14.20 -2.96
N ALA A 179 5.07 -14.50 -3.99
CA ALA A 179 4.78 -14.10 -5.36
C ALA A 179 3.84 -15.15 -5.99
N SER A 180 2.61 -14.75 -6.34
CA SER A 180 1.62 -15.67 -6.93
C SER A 180 1.28 -15.32 -8.39
N ARG A 181 1.40 -16.30 -9.30
CA ARG A 181 0.73 -16.29 -10.61
C ARG A 181 -0.67 -16.84 -10.42
N GLY A 182 -1.67 -15.98 -10.27
CA GLY A 182 -2.99 -16.42 -9.79
C GLY A 182 -2.89 -16.93 -8.35
N VAL A 183 -3.94 -16.78 -7.57
CA VAL A 183 -3.95 -17.11 -6.14
C VAL A 183 -3.45 -18.54 -5.91
N THR A 184 -2.22 -18.67 -5.37
CA THR A 184 -1.70 -19.74 -4.50
C THR A 184 -0.15 -19.76 -4.52
N LYS A 185 0.49 -19.32 -3.43
CA LYS A 185 1.75 -19.94 -2.94
C LYS A 185 2.02 -19.59 -1.47
N ARG A 186 2.69 -20.52 -0.80
CA ARG A 186 2.73 -20.74 0.66
C ARG A 186 3.61 -19.72 1.40
N CYS A 187 3.10 -19.24 2.53
CA CYS A 187 3.89 -18.58 3.56
C CYS A 187 4.95 -19.57 4.07
N GLY A 188 6.24 -19.23 3.92
CA GLY A 188 7.35 -20.08 4.33
C GLY A 188 7.32 -20.36 5.84
N SER A 189 7.34 -21.63 6.22
CA SER A 189 7.49 -22.09 7.60
C SER A 189 8.95 -22.45 7.88
N HIS A 190 9.60 -21.76 8.81
CA HIS A 190 10.71 -22.39 9.55
C HIS A 190 10.09 -23.31 10.62
N ALA A 191 9.78 -24.53 10.23
CA ALA A 191 9.43 -25.60 11.16
C ALA A 191 10.71 -26.34 11.52
N ASN A 192 11.20 -26.15 12.75
CA ASN A 192 12.25 -26.98 13.30
C ASN A 192 11.64 -28.30 13.82
N SER A 193 12.10 -29.40 13.21
CA SER A 193 12.13 -30.78 13.74
C SER A 193 10.88 -31.69 13.67
N ARG A 194 11.13 -32.86 13.05
CA ARG A 194 10.58 -34.21 13.27
C ARG A 194 9.15 -34.52 12.77
N GLY A 195 9.14 -35.05 11.53
CA GLY A 195 8.46 -36.29 11.14
C GLY A 195 6.94 -36.41 11.32
N ARG A 196 6.18 -36.30 10.21
CA ARG A 196 5.17 -37.28 9.76
C ARG A 196 4.59 -36.87 8.40
N LYS A 197 4.31 -37.89 7.59
CA LYS A 197 3.71 -37.83 6.23
C LYS A 197 2.21 -37.50 6.30
N GLY A 198 1.66 -36.90 5.23
CA GLY A 198 0.22 -36.72 4.94
C GLY A 198 -0.16 -35.24 4.81
N SER A 199 -1.03 -34.76 3.91
CA SER A 199 -1.91 -35.35 2.90
C SER A 199 -2.24 -34.25 1.88
N SER A 200 -2.48 -34.60 0.62
CA SER A 200 -2.91 -33.70 -0.44
C SER A 200 -4.41 -33.41 -0.32
N ALA A 201 -4.84 -32.15 -0.41
CA ALA A 201 -6.24 -31.79 -0.64
C ALA A 201 -6.32 -30.97 -1.94
N VAL A 202 -7.13 -31.45 -2.87
CA VAL A 202 -7.51 -30.81 -4.14
C VAL A 202 -9.00 -30.49 -4.03
N TYR A 203 -9.41 -29.27 -4.35
CA TYR A 203 -10.82 -28.92 -4.53
C TYR A 203 -11.08 -28.45 -5.96
N ARG A 204 -12.26 -28.83 -6.47
CA ARG A 204 -12.80 -28.46 -7.79
C ARG A 204 -13.09 -26.98 -7.90
#